data_AF-A0A3A6QLS8-F1
#
_entry.id   AF-A0A3A6QLS8-F1
#
_cell.length_a   1.000
_cell.length_b   1.000
_cell.length_c   1.000
_cell.angle_alpha   90.00
_cell.angle_beta   90.00
_cell.angle_gamma   90.00
#
_symmetry.space_group_name_H-M   'P 1'
#
loop_
_entity.id
_entity.type
_entity.pdbx_description
1 polymer ?
#
loop_
_entity_poly.entity_id
_entity_poly.type
_entity_poly.pdbx_seq_one_letter_code
_entity_poly.pdbx_strand_id
1 'polypeptide(L)' 'MILTELKQYIETHGVSSRAELAKKFHMSEDGVDAMLSVWIKKGKLSRLVDTNKAQVVTRVRYAETKKDSLSLTVTM' A
#
# COMPACT_ATOMS: atom_id res chain seq x y z
N MET A 1 -4.65 6.99 -16.75
CA MET A 1 -5.52 7.40 -15.62
C MET A 1 -4.72 7.24 -14.34
N ILE A 2 -4.84 8.17 -13.39
CA ILE A 2 -4.00 8.23 -12.19
C ILE A 2 -3.99 6.93 -11.35
N LEU A 3 -5.05 6.12 -11.47
CA LEU A 3 -5.22 4.82 -10.82
C LEU A 3 -4.20 3.76 -11.26
N THR A 4 -3.86 3.70 -12.55
CA THR A 4 -2.84 2.78 -13.07
C THR A 4 -1.43 3.26 -12.73
N GLU A 5 -1.20 4.57 -12.69
CA GLU A 5 0.09 5.15 -12.31
C GLU A 5 0.40 4.94 -10.83
N LEU A 6 -0.60 5.09 -9.95
CA LEU A 6 -0.48 4.75 -8.52
C LEU A 6 -0.06 3.29 -8.32
N LYS A 7 -0.71 2.37 -9.04
CA LYS A 7 -0.36 0.94 -8.99
C LYS A 7 1.05 0.71 -9.52
N GLN A 8 1.35 1.23 -10.71
CA GLN A 8 2.65 1.05 -11.36
C GLN A 8 3.79 1.62 -10.50
N TYR A 9 3.54 2.72 -9.80
CA TYR A 9 4.49 3.29 -8.85
C TYR A 9 4.82 2.33 -7.71
N ILE A 10 3.80 1.70 -7.11
CA ILE A 10 3.96 0.72 -6.04
C ILE A 10 4.64 -0.56 -6.57
N GLU A 11 4.34 -0.99 -7.80
CA GLU A 11 5.02 -2.13 -8.45
C GLU A 11 6.52 -1.84 -8.67
N THR A 12 6.88 -0.64 -9.12
CA THR A 12 8.28 -0.25 -9.33
C THR A 12 9.04 -0.05 -8.02
N HIS A 13 8.41 0.50 -6.98
CA HIS A 13 9.06 0.77 -5.68
C HIS A 13 8.93 -0.40 -4.69
N GLY A 14 8.09 -1.40 -4.99
CA GLY A 14 7.75 -2.55 -4.15
C GLY A 14 6.79 -2.22 -3.00
N VAL A 15 7.17 -1.28 -2.13
CA VAL A 15 6.37 -0.83 -0.97
C VAL A 15 6.37 0.69 -0.92
N SER A 16 5.21 1.30 -0.67
CA SER A 16 5.09 2.75 -0.52
C SER A 16 4.10 3.10 0.58
N SER A 17 4.40 4.15 1.35
CA SER A 17 3.50 4.61 2.40
C SER A 17 2.35 5.46 1.84
N ARG A 18 1.21 5.47 2.55
CA ARG A 18 0.06 6.31 2.19
C ARG A 18 0.44 7.80 2.05
N ALA A 19 1.26 8.29 2.97
CA ALA A 19 1.72 9.67 2.99
C ALA A 19 2.65 10.02 1.80
N GLU A 20 3.55 9.12 1.40
CA GLU A 20 4.41 9.32 0.23
C GLU A 20 3.59 9.38 -1.06
N LEU A 21 2.62 8.48 -1.22
CA LEU A 21 1.73 8.47 -2.37
C LEU A 21 0.88 9.76 -2.41
N ALA A 22 0.32 10.17 -1.28
CA ALA A 22 -0.44 11.41 -1.16
C ALA A 22 0.39 12.63 -1.59
N LYS A 23 1.62 12.74 -1.09
CA LYS A 23 2.55 13.82 -1.47
C LYS A 23 2.93 13.79 -2.95
N LYS A 24 3.24 12.60 -3.49
CA LYS A 24 3.72 12.45 -4.88
C LYS A 24 2.64 12.69 -5.92
N PHE A 25 1.42 12.26 -5.64
CA PHE A 25 0.26 12.43 -6.52
C PHE A 25 -0.56 13.68 -6.18
N HIS A 26 -0.05 14.55 -5.28
CA HIS A 26 -0.72 15.77 -4.81
C HIS A 26 -2.19 15.56 -4.42
N MET A 27 -2.47 14.49 -3.69
CA MET A 27 -3.82 14.09 -3.30
C MET A 27 -3.93 13.80 -1.80
N SER A 28 -5.16 13.80 -1.28
CA SER A 28 -5.38 13.45 0.12
C SER A 28 -5.07 11.98 0.39
N GLU A 29 -4.63 11.69 1.61
CA GLU A 29 -4.34 10.33 2.04
C GLU A 29 -5.54 9.38 1.92
N ASP A 30 -6.74 9.89 2.18
CA ASP A 30 -7.98 9.13 2.02
C ASP A 30 -8.34 8.95 0.54
N GLY A 31 -7.98 9.92 -0.32
CA GLY A 31 -8.07 9.79 -1.77
C GLY A 31 -7.17 8.68 -2.30
N VAL A 32 -5.95 8.55 -1.79
CA VAL A 32 -5.06 7.43 -2.11
C VAL A 32 -5.70 6.10 -1.71
N ASP A 33 -6.23 6.01 -0.48
CA ASP A 33 -6.85 4.79 0.05
C ASP A 33 -8.07 4.38 -0.81
N ALA A 34 -8.92 5.34 -1.14
CA ALA A 34 -10.06 5.13 -2.03
C ALA A 34 -9.64 4.61 -3.41
N MET A 35 -8.59 5.19 -4.02
CA MET A 35 -8.09 4.74 -5.31
C MET A 35 -7.47 3.33 -5.24
N LEU A 36 -6.65 3.08 -4.23
CA LEU A 36 -5.99 1.78 -4.07
C LEU A 36 -6.95 0.67 -3.63
N SER A 37 -8.07 1.01 -2.99
CA SER A 37 -9.11 0.05 -2.59
C SER A 37 -9.61 -0.80 -3.76
N VAL A 38 -9.66 -0.24 -4.97
CA VAL A 38 -10.07 -0.96 -6.18
C VAL A 38 -9.07 -2.06 -6.53
N TRP A 39 -7.78 -1.79 -6.39
CA TRP A 39 -6.71 -2.76 -6.66
C TRP A 39 -6.56 -3.79 -5.55
N ILE A 40 -6.81 -3.38 -4.29
CA ILE A 40 -6.86 -4.29 -3.15
C ILE A 40 -8.02 -5.28 -3.30
N LYS A 41 -9.22 -4.81 -3.66
CA LYS A 41 -10.37 -5.67 -3.98
C LYS A 41 -10.11 -6.62 -5.15
N LYS A 42 -9.28 -6.20 -6.11
CA LYS A 42 -8.83 -7.04 -7.24
C LYS A 42 -7.67 -8.00 -6.88
N GLY A 43 -7.15 -7.96 -5.66
CA GLY A 43 -6.02 -8.80 -5.22
C GLY A 43 -4.69 -8.47 -5.90
N LYS A 44 -4.51 -7.24 -6.38
CA LYS A 44 -3.27 -6.77 -7.02
C LYS A 44 -2.35 -6.03 -6.04
N LEU A 45 -2.93 -5.40 -5.03
CA LEU A 45 -2.21 -4.67 -3.99
C LEU A 45 -2.62 -5.17 -2.62
N SER A 46 -1.66 -5.18 -1.71
CA SER A 46 -1.86 -5.50 -0.30
C SER A 46 -1.71 -4.22 0.52
N ARG A 47 -2.63 -4.00 1.46
CA ARG A 47 -2.53 -2.94 2.46
C ARG A 47 -1.90 -3.50 3.73
N LEU A 48 -0.80 -2.89 4.14
CA LEU A 48 -0.08 -3.17 5.38
C LEU A 48 -0.43 -2.07 6.37
N VAL A 49 -1.02 -2.45 7.49
CA VAL A 49 -1.41 -1.52 8.55
C VAL A 49 -0.62 -1.87 9.79
N ASP A 50 0.25 -0.95 10.21
CA ASP A 50 0.96 -1.08 11.47
C ASP A 50 0.09 -0.50 12.58
N THR A 51 -0.19 -1.32 13.60
CA THR A 51 -0.92 -0.93 14.80
C THR A 51 -0.01 -0.98 16.02
N ASN A 52 -0.18 -0.03 16.95
CA ASN A 52 0.53 -0.08 18.24
C ASN A 52 -0.17 -1.02 19.25
N LYS A 53 0.41 -1.17 20.45
CA LYS A 53 -0.17 -1.96 21.56
C LYS A 53 -1.57 -1.50 21.98
N ALA A 54 -1.96 -0.27 21.67
CA ALA A 54 -3.28 0.29 21.93
C ALA A 54 -4.25 0.14 20.73
N GLN A 55 -3.93 -0.70 19.74
CA GLN A 55 -4.73 -0.93 18.52
C GLN A 55 -4.93 0.33 17.66
N VAL A 56 -4.10 1.36 17.86
CA VAL A 56 -4.13 2.58 17.03
C VAL A 56 -3.26 2.37 15.81
N VAL A 57 -3.80 2.67 14.63
CA VAL A 57 -3.08 2.65 13.36
C VAL A 57 -2.01 3.74 13.39
N THR A 58 -0.74 3.34 13.38
CA THR A 58 0.40 4.26 13.37
C THR A 58 0.93 4.50 11.97
N ARG A 59 0.78 3.53 11.06
CA ARG A 59 1.28 3.66 9.69
C ARG A 59 0.48 2.78 8.74
N VAL A 60 0.23 3.30 7.54
CA VAL A 60 -0.37 2.56 6.43
C VAL A 60 0.59 2.54 5.26
N ARG A 61 0.86 1.33 4.75
CA ARG A 61 1.74 1.05 3.63
C ARG A 61 1.00 0.19 2.60
N TYR A 62 1.38 0.34 1.35
CA TYR A 62 0.85 -0.45 0.25
C TYR A 62 2.00 -1.19 -0.42
N ALA A 63 1.78 -2.45 -0.74
CA ALA A 63 2.74 -3.31 -1.40
C ALA A 63 2.09 -4.03 -2.57
N GLU A 64 2.87 -4.35 -3.60
CA GLU A 64 2.43 -5.25 -4.64
C GLU A 64 2.12 -6.63 -4.04
N THR A 65 0.95 -7.18 -4.37
CA THR A 65 0.63 -8.58 -4.05
C THR A 65 1.39 -9.46 -5.03
N LYS A 66 2.68 -9.69 -4.76
CA LYS A 66 3.46 -10.67 -5.51
C LYS A 66 2.87 -12.05 -5.26
N LYS A 67 2.36 -12.66 -6.34
CA LYS A 67 1.86 -14.03 -6.35
C LYS A 67 2.96 -15.08 -6.14
N ASP A 68 4.23 -14.67 -6.03
CA ASP A 68 5.38 -15.57 -6.19
C ASP A 68 6.61 -15.15 -5.39
N SER A 69 6.45 -14.85 -4.10
CA SER A 69 7.59 -14.85 -3.18
C SER A 69 7.15 -15.45 -1.86
N LEU A 70 7.71 -16.63 -1.57
CA LEU A 70 7.52 -17.35 -0.32
C LEU A 70 7.54 -16.40 0.88
N SER A 71 6.50 -16.46 1.69
CA SER A 71 6.42 -15.78 2.98
C SER A 71 7.45 -16.42 3.92
N LEU A 72 8.67 -15.90 3.93
CA LEU A 72 9.68 -16.23 4.93
C LEU A 72 9.49 -15.28 6.11
N THR A 73 8.68 -15.70 7.07
CA THR A 73 8.67 -15.09 8.40
C THR A 73 9.96 -15.49 9.11
N VAL A 74 10.96 -14.60 9.13
CA VAL A 74 12.10 -14.74 10.04
C VAL A 74 11.69 -14.16 11.39
N THR A 75 11.70 -15.02 12.41
CA THR A 75 11.60 -14.60 13.80
C THR A 75 13.03 -14.56 14.34
N MET A 76 13.48 -13.41 14.86
CA MET A 76 14.65 -13.33 15.75
C MET A 76 14.17 -12.86 17.12
#